data_AF-A0A1C0ZZX8-F1
#
_entry.id   AF-A0A1C0ZZX8-F1
#
_cell.length_a   1.000
_cell.length_b   1.000
_cell.length_c   1.000
_cell.angle_alpha   90.00
_cell.angle_beta   90.00
_cell.angle_gamma   90.00
#
_symmetry.space_group_name_H-M   'P 1'
#
loop_
_entity.id
_entity.type
_entity.pdbx_description
1 polymer ?
#
loop_
_entity_poly.entity_id
_entity_poly.type
_entity_poly.pdbx_seq_one_letter_code
_entity_poly.pdbx_strand_id
1 'polypeptide(L)' 'MIIRIAAYVLIMLVWSYFRIQSLLSKQKNKEAAVYSSLMGISSIVGSLLIAGVDVPSILIPFKVIFEPIGKILLMQ' A
#
# COMPACT_ATOMS: atom_id res chain seq x y z
N MET A 1 -4.52 20.74 0.18
CA MET A 1 -3.89 19.51 -0.35
C MET A 1 -2.70 19.08 0.52
N ILE A 2 -1.60 19.83 0.55
CA ILE A 2 -0.36 19.45 1.27
C ILE A 2 -0.58 19.21 2.78
N ILE A 3 -1.32 20.09 3.47
CA ILE A 3 -1.63 19.94 4.91
C ILE A 3 -2.38 18.63 5.21
N ARG A 4 -3.29 18.20 4.31
CA ARG A 4 -4.04 16.95 4.47
C ARG A 4 -3.13 15.73 4.31
N ILE A 5 -2.23 15.77 3.33
CA ILE A 5 -1.24 14.72 3.10
C ILE A 5 -0.26 14.65 4.27
N ALA A 6 0.25 15.79 4.72
CA ALA A 6 1.18 15.87 5.86
C ALA A 6 0.54 15.33 7.14
N ALA A 7 -0.71 15.73 7.45
CA ALA A 7 -1.44 15.22 8.60
C ALA A 7 -1.71 13.70 8.49
N TYR A 8 -2.11 13.22 7.30
CA TYR A 8 -2.31 11.80 7.04
C TYR A 8 -1.03 10.98 7.26
N VAL A 9 0.07 11.41 6.66
CA VAL A 9 1.38 10.73 6.77
C VAL A 9 1.87 10.73 8.22
N LEU A 10 1.75 11.85 8.94
CA LEU A 10 2.14 11.94 10.35
C LEU A 10 1.36 10.95 11.22
N ILE A 11 0.04 10.90 11.08
CA ILE A 11 -0.82 9.96 11.83
C ILE A 11 -0.43 8.52 11.50
N MET A 12 -0.22 8.21 10.21
CA MET A 12 0.15 6.87 9.76
C MET A 12 1.52 6.44 10.30
N LEU A 13 2.50 7.34 10.28
CA LEU A 13 3.85 7.08 10.79
C LEU A 13 3.85 6.82 12.29
N VAL A 14 3.14 7.65 13.07
CA VAL A 14 3.02 7.46 14.52
C VAL A 14 2.39 6.10 14.82
N TRP A 15 1.27 5.78 14.17
CA TRP A 15 0.58 4.50 14.37
C TRP A 15 1.44 3.30 13.95
N SER A 16 2.09 3.40 12.79
CA SER A 16 2.96 2.36 12.27
C SER A 16 4.16 2.12 13.19
N TYR A 17 4.76 3.21 13.70
CA TYR A 17 5.87 3.13 14.64
C TYR A 17 5.48 2.37 15.90
N PHE A 18 4.38 2.74 16.57
CA PHE A 18 3.89 2.01 17.75
C PHE A 18 3.65 0.52 17.46
N ARG A 19 3.10 0.18 16.29
CA ARG A 19 2.79 -1.21 15.95
C ARG A 19 4.04 -2.02 15.59
N ILE A 20 4.99 -1.43 14.87
CA ILE A 20 6.29 -2.04 14.56
C ILE A 20 7.08 -2.27 15.85
N GLN A 21 7.10 -1.30 16.76
CA GLN A 21 7.79 -1.41 18.05
C GLN A 21 7.18 -2.54 18.91
N SER A 22 5.84 -2.67 18.92
CA SER A 22 5.14 -3.80 19.55
C SER A 22 5.50 -5.16 18.95
N LEU A 23 5.66 -5.25 17.62
CA LEU A 23 6.06 -6.47 16.91
C LEU A 23 7.53 -6.83 17.16
N LEU A 24 8.42 -5.84 17.15
CA LEU A 24 9.85 -5.99 17.46
C LEU A 24 10.06 -6.42 18.91
N SER A 25 9.28 -5.88 19.86
CA SER A 25 9.31 -6.30 21.27
C SER A 25 8.93 -7.78 21.46
N LYS A 26 8.19 -8.36 20.51
CA LYS A 26 7.84 -9.79 20.49
C LYS A 26 8.83 -10.64 19.67
N GLN A 27 9.98 -10.09 19.29
CA GLN A 27 10.99 -10.68 18.40
C GLN A 27 10.44 -11.13 17.03
N LYS A 28 9.30 -10.59 16.61
CA LYS A 28 8.63 -10.98 15.37
C LYS A 28 9.14 -10.17 14.17
N ASN A 29 10.45 -10.25 13.93
CA ASN A 29 11.14 -9.42 12.94
C ASN A 29 10.60 -9.62 11.50
N LYS A 30 10.21 -10.85 11.14
CA LYS A 30 9.59 -11.15 9.84
C LYS A 30 8.23 -10.47 9.68
N GLU A 31 7.37 -10.54 10.69
CA GLU A 31 6.06 -9.89 10.67
C GLU A 31 6.20 -8.37 10.66
N ALA A 32 7.16 -7.82 11.40
CA ALA A 32 7.47 -6.39 11.38
C ALA A 32 7.94 -5.92 9.99
N ALA A 33 8.79 -6.70 9.31
CA ALA A 33 9.25 -6.38 7.96
C ALA A 33 8.09 -6.35 6.95
N VAL A 34 7.25 -7.40 6.93
CA VAL A 34 6.07 -7.48 6.06
C VAL A 34 5.07 -6.37 6.38
N TYR A 35 4.83 -6.07 7.66
CA TYR A 35 3.94 -4.99 8.07
C TYR A 35 4.46 -3.63 7.61
N SER A 36 5.75 -3.36 7.80
CA SER A 36 6.37 -2.09 7.40
C SER A 36 6.30 -1.86 5.89
N SER A 37 6.50 -2.90 5.07
CA SER A 37 6.44 -2.79 3.62
C SER A 37 5.01 -2.55 3.14
N LEU A 38 4.03 -3.29 3.67
CA LEU A 38 2.61 -3.08 3.37
C LEU A 38 2.13 -1.69 3.78
N MET A 39 2.54 -1.23 4.97
CA MET A 39 2.16 0.08 5.48
C MET A 39 2.79 1.20 4.63
N GLY A 40 4.05 1.04 4.21
CA GLY A 40 4.73 1.96 3.31
C GLY A 40 4.01 2.10 1.96
N ILE A 41 3.70 0.97 1.32
CA ILE A 41 2.94 0.97 0.05
C ILE A 41 1.57 1.62 0.24
N SER A 42 0.85 1.28 1.30
CA SER A 42 -0.48 1.85 1.60
C SER A 42 -0.41 3.36 1.87
N SER A 43 0.66 3.84 2.50
CA SER A 43 0.87 5.27 2.77
C SER A 43 1.12 6.05 1.48
N ILE A 44 1.90 5.48 0.56
CA ILE A 44 2.15 6.06 -0.77
C ILE A 44 0.84 6.12 -1.57
N VAL A 45 0.11 5.01 -1.64
CA VAL A 45 -1.16 4.94 -2.38
C VAL A 45 -2.20 5.89 -1.78
N GLY A 46 -2.34 5.93 -0.46
CA GLY A 46 -3.25 6.87 0.21
C GLY A 46 -2.87 8.33 -0.03
N SER A 47 -1.58 8.64 -0.06
CA SER A 47 -1.10 9.99 -0.38
C SER A 47 -1.41 10.39 -1.82
N LEU A 48 -1.25 9.47 -2.78
CA LEU A 48 -1.63 9.68 -4.19
C LEU A 48 -3.14 9.93 -4.34
N LEU A 49 -3.98 9.16 -3.64
CA LEU A 49 -5.43 9.34 -3.63
C LEU A 49 -5.83 10.70 -3.05
N ILE A 50 -5.21 11.12 -1.94
CA ILE A 50 -5.48 12.44 -1.32
C ILE A 50 -5.00 13.57 -2.23
N ALA A 51 -3.92 13.37 -2.98
CA ALA A 51 -3.42 14.33 -3.96
C ALA A 51 -4.35 14.48 -5.17
N GLY A 52 -5.40 13.66 -5.29
CA GLY A 52 -6.31 13.68 -6.43
C GLY A 52 -5.65 13.23 -7.72
N VAL A 53 -4.53 12.50 -7.63
CA VAL A 53 -4.00 11.79 -8.79
C VAL A 53 -5.03 10.74 -9.14
N ASP A 54 -5.48 10.71 -10.40
CA ASP A 54 -6.25 9.60 -10.96
C ASP A 54 -5.38 8.35 -10.88
N VAL A 55 -5.41 7.69 -9.73
CA VAL A 55 -4.78 6.39 -9.56
C VAL A 55 -5.58 5.47 -10.45
N PRO A 56 -5.00 4.93 -11.54
CA PRO A 56 -5.72 4.04 -12.41
C PRO A 56 -6.30 2.93 -11.52
N SER A 57 -7.64 2.83 -11.52
CA SER A 57 -8.40 1.92 -10.69
C SER A 57 -7.71 0.54 -10.68
N ILE A 58 -7.67 -0.17 -9.55
CA ILE A 58 -6.97 -1.48 -9.38
C ILE A 58 -7.22 -2.44 -10.56
N LEU A 59 -8.39 -2.30 -11.20
CA LEU A 59 -8.75 -2.91 -12.48
C LEU A 59 -7.68 -2.80 -13.58
N ILE A 60 -6.93 -1.71 -13.71
CA ILE A 60 -5.98 -1.50 -14.82
C ILE A 60 -4.72 -2.35 -14.67
N PRO A 61 -3.96 -2.32 -13.56
CA PRO A 61 -2.84 -3.24 -13.39
C PRO A 61 -3.29 -4.71 -13.32
N PHE A 62 -4.45 -4.97 -12.72
CA PHE A 62 -5.01 -6.33 -12.66
C PHE A 62 -5.40 -6.83 -14.06
N LYS A 63 -6.02 -5.99 -14.89
CA LYS A 63 -6.32 -6.29 -16.29
C LYS A 63 -5.03 -6.50 -17.09
N VAL A 64 -4.00 -5.67 -16.95
CA VAL A 64 -2.72 -5.88 -17.66
C VAL A 64 -2.06 -7.23 -17.32
N ILE A 65 -2.16 -7.70 -16.07
CA ILE A 65 -1.57 -8.97 -15.64
C ILE A 65 -2.46 -10.17 -16.00
N PHE A 66 -3.77 -10.07 -15.80
CA PHE A 66 -4.70 -11.20 -15.94
C PHE A 66 -5.35 -11.29 -17.31
N GLU A 67 -5.39 -10.22 -18.11
CA GLU A 67 -5.87 -10.26 -19.50
C GLU A 67 -5.03 -11.17 -20.41
N PRO A 68 -3.68 -11.17 -20.38
CA PRO A 68 -2.90 -12.11 -21.19
C PRO A 68 -3.13 -13.57 -20.75
N ILE A 69 -3.25 -13.82 -19.44
CA ILE A 69 -3.58 -15.15 -18.90
C ILE A 69 -4.97 -15.59 -19.37
N GLY A 70 -5.95 -14.69 -19.29
CA GLY A 70 -7.31 -14.92 -19.77
C GLY A 70 -7.39 -15.20 -21.27
N LYS A 71 -6.61 -14.48 -22.10
CA LYS A 71 -6.51 -14.74 -23.55
C LYS A 71 -5.91 -16.12 -23.84
N ILE A 72 -4.86 -16.51 -23.12
CA ILE A 72 -4.23 -17.83 -23.29
C ILE A 72 -5.20 -18.95 -22.87
N LEU A 73 -5.98 -18.75 -21.81
CA LEU A 73 -6.96 -19.72 -21.31
C LEU A 73 -8.22 -19.83 -22.18
N LEU A 74 -8.67 -18.73 -22.78
CA LEU A 74 -9.83 -18.71 -23.68
C LEU A 74 -9.52 -19.14 -25.11
N MET A 75 -8.24 -19.43 -25.43
CA MET A 75 -7.79 -20.01 -26.70
C MET A 75 -8.41 -19.28 -27.90
N GLN A 76 -8.21 -17.96 -27.94
CA GLN A 76 -8.54 -17.08 -29.06
C GLN A 76 -7.27 -16.39 -29.57
#